data_AF-A0A382L7X9-F1
#
_entry.id   AF-A0A382L7X9-F1
#
_cell.length_a   1.000
_cell.length_b   1.000
_cell.length_c   1.000
_cell.angle_alpha   90.00
_cell.angle_beta   90.00
_cell.angle_gamma   90.00
#
_symmetry.space_group_name_H-M   'P 1'
#
loop_
_entity.id
_entity.type
_entity.pdbx_description
1 polymer ?
#
loop_
_entity_poly.entity_id
_entity_poly.type
_entity_poly.pdbx_seq_one_letter_code
_entity_poly.pdbx_strand_id
1 'polypeptide(L)'
;MVGGCIRDLLLGQRPKDFDVATNATPEQIHKLFKRSRLIGRRFPLVHIMFSARKYIEVATFRASHSHLNKGGVARDNHYGTLKEDVFRRDFT
;
A
#
# COMPACT_ATOMS: atom_id res chain seq x y z
N MET A 1 4.02 8.78 -2.14
CA MET A 1 3.45 8.33 -3.42
C MET A 1 4.37 7.29 -4.01
N VAL A 2 3.84 6.30 -4.71
CA VAL A 2 4.59 5.19 -5.28
C VAL A 2 3.98 4.77 -6.62
N GLY A 3 4.74 4.03 -7.44
CA GLY A 3 4.22 3.37 -8.64
C GLY A 3 3.94 4.31 -9.82
N GLY A 4 2.96 3.92 -10.64
CA GLY A 4 2.66 4.52 -11.94
C GLY A 4 2.35 6.01 -11.89
N CYS A 5 1.80 6.52 -10.78
CA CYS A 5 1.52 7.94 -10.63
C CYS A 5 2.78 8.82 -10.74
N ILE A 6 3.93 8.34 -10.25
CA ILE A 6 5.20 9.06 -10.36
C ILE A 6 5.68 9.03 -11.81
N ARG A 7 5.62 7.87 -12.46
CA ARG A 7 5.99 7.71 -13.88
C ARG A 7 5.16 8.64 -14.77
N ASP A 8 3.84 8.64 -14.59
CA ASP A 8 2.93 9.45 -15.40
C ASP A 8 3.23 10.95 -15.21
N LEU A 9 3.46 11.39 -13.96
CA LEU A 9 3.86 12.79 -13.68
C LEU A 9 5.20 13.15 -14.33
N LEU A 10 6.20 12.25 -14.29
CA LEU A 10 7.50 12.47 -14.94
C LEU A 10 7.39 12.56 -16.46
N LEU A 11 6.41 11.88 -17.05
CA LEU A 11 6.08 11.95 -18.47
C LEU A 11 5.15 13.13 -18.81
N GLY A 12 4.83 14.00 -17.86
CA GLY A 12 3.90 15.12 -18.04
C GLY A 12 2.43 14.69 -18.24
N GLN A 13 2.11 13.43 -17.98
CA GLN A 13 0.77 12.88 -18.07
C GLN A 13 0.00 13.08 -16.76
N ARG A 14 -1.33 13.08 -16.86
CA ARG A 14 -2.19 13.11 -15.67
C ARG A 14 -2.36 11.69 -15.12
N PRO A 15 -1.94 11.41 -13.87
CA PRO A 15 -2.12 10.09 -13.27
C PRO A 15 -3.60 9.70 -13.20
N LYS A 16 -3.88 8.44 -13.52
CA LYS A 16 -5.23 7.86 -13.41
C LYS A 16 -5.62 7.61 -11.96
N ASP A 17 -4.67 7.04 -11.20
CA ASP A 17 -4.83 6.65 -9.81
C ASP A 17 -3.63 7.11 -8.97
N PHE A 18 -3.84 7.28 -7.66
CA PHE A 18 -2.80 7.67 -6.70
C PHE A 18 -2.65 6.61 -5.62
N ASP A 19 -1.49 5.97 -5.60
CA ASP A 19 -1.12 4.98 -4.59
C ASP A 19 -0.15 5.58 -3.56
N VAL A 20 -0.42 5.31 -2.30
CA VAL A 20 0.41 5.72 -1.17
C VAL A 20 0.94 4.49 -0.46
N ALA A 21 2.26 4.40 -0.32
CA ALA A 21 2.90 3.44 0.59
C ALA A 21 3.31 4.15 1.87
N THR A 22 3.11 3.51 3.02
CA THR A 22 3.45 4.05 4.34
C THR A 22 3.92 2.95 5.30
N ASN A 23 4.58 3.32 6.39
CA ASN A 23 4.89 2.41 7.50
C ASN A 23 3.70 2.20 8.46
N ALA A 24 2.63 2.99 8.33
CA ALA A 24 1.44 2.84 9.16
C ALA A 24 0.70 1.53 8.82
N THR A 25 0.29 0.76 9.84
CA THR A 25 -0.51 -0.46 9.63
C THR A 25 -1.93 -0.13 9.16
N PRO A 26 -2.64 -1.06 8.54
CA PRO A 26 -4.01 -0.83 8.08
C PRO A 26 -4.95 -0.36 9.20
N GLU A 27 -4.79 -0.88 10.41
CA GLU A 27 -5.56 -0.48 11.60
C GLU A 27 -5.23 0.95 12.03
N GLN A 28 -3.95 1.34 11.99
CA GLN A 28 -3.53 2.71 12.29
C GLN A 28 -4.12 3.70 11.27
N ILE A 29 -4.06 3.37 9.99
CA ILE A 29 -4.66 4.19 8.93
C ILE A 29 -6.18 4.26 9.13
N HIS A 30 -6.84 3.13 9.40
CA HIS A 30 -8.28 3.10 9.62
C HIS A 30 -8.72 3.95 10.81
N LYS A 31 -7.93 3.95 11.89
CA LYS A 31 -8.15 4.82 13.06
C LYS A 31 -7.96 6.31 12.76
N LEU A 32 -7.01 6.66 11.90
CA LEU A 32 -6.72 8.04 11.52
C LEU A 32 -7.81 8.62 10.61
N PHE A 33 -8.39 7.80 9.73
CA PHE A 33 -9.33 8.26 8.71
C PHE A 33 -10.73 7.66 8.92
N LYS A 34 -11.65 8.48 9.46
CA LYS A 34 -13.06 8.09 9.68
C LYS A 34 -13.76 7.53 8.43
N ARG A 35 -13.42 8.07 7.25
CA ARG A 35 -13.96 7.61 5.96
C ARG A 35 -12.95 6.72 5.24
N SER A 36 -12.67 5.56 5.82
CA SER A 36 -11.77 4.59 5.22
C SER A 36 -12.35 3.18 5.23
N ARG A 37 -11.89 2.34 4.30
CA ARG A 37 -12.32 0.95 4.17
C ARG A 37 -11.11 0.04 3.98
N LEU A 38 -11.04 -1.02 4.78
CA LEU A 38 -10.07 -2.10 4.60
C LEU A 38 -10.47 -2.98 3.41
N ILE A 39 -9.53 -3.27 2.52
CA ILE A 39 -9.71 -4.05 1.31
C ILE A 39 -8.70 -5.20 1.29
N GLY A 40 -9.15 -6.39 0.87
CA GLY A 40 -8.28 -7.55 0.74
C GLY A 40 -8.08 -8.31 2.05
N ARG A 41 -7.80 -9.62 1.94
CA ARG A 41 -7.61 -10.51 3.10
C ARG A 41 -6.14 -10.80 3.41
N ARG A 42 -5.32 -11.04 2.37
CA ARG A 42 -3.90 -11.42 2.51
C ARG A 42 -2.94 -10.22 2.45
N PHE A 43 -3.38 -9.12 1.85
CA PHE A 43 -2.61 -7.89 1.73
C PHE A 43 -3.59 -6.74 1.95
N PRO A 44 -3.87 -6.38 3.21
CA PRO A 44 -4.85 -5.35 3.49
C PRO A 44 -4.38 -4.02 2.91
N LEU A 45 -5.23 -3.43 2.08
CA LEU A 45 -5.12 -2.07 1.57
C LEU A 45 -6.18 -1.21 2.25
N VAL A 46 -5.95 0.08 2.32
CA VAL A 46 -6.91 1.03 2.88
C VAL A 46 -7.35 2.00 1.79
N HIS A 47 -8.64 2.00 1.49
CA HIS A 47 -9.24 3.02 0.63
C HIS A 47 -9.69 4.19 1.50
N ILE A 48 -9.02 5.33 1.37
CA ILE A 48 -9.40 6.58 2.05
C ILE A 48 -10.29 7.39 1.12
N MET A 49 -11.56 7.55 1.48
CA MET A 49 -12.55 8.25 0.67
C MET A 49 -12.46 9.76 0.89
N PHE A 50 -12.24 10.52 -0.19
CA PHE A 50 -12.26 11.99 -0.15
C PHE A 50 -13.43 12.60 -0.95
N SER A 51 -14.15 11.78 -1.72
CA SER A 51 -15.43 12.13 -2.34
C SER A 51 -16.32 10.87 -2.42
N ALA A 52 -17.57 11.02 -2.84
CA ALA A 52 -18.54 9.91 -2.90
C ALA A 52 -18.07 8.73 -3.78
N ARG A 53 -17.27 9.01 -4.82
CA ARG A 53 -16.74 8.00 -5.76
C ARG A 53 -15.23 8.09 -5.97
N LYS A 54 -14.51 8.80 -5.10
CA LYS A 54 -13.05 8.94 -5.21
C LYS A 54 -12.37 8.56 -3.91
N TYR A 55 -11.30 7.78 -4.05
CA TYR A 55 -10.50 7.31 -2.94
C TYR A 55 -9.02 7.36 -3.30
N ILE A 56 -8.20 7.39 -2.26
CA ILE A 56 -6.76 7.17 -2.35
C ILE A 56 -6.51 5.76 -1.82
N GLU A 57 -5.75 4.98 -2.55
CA GLU A 57 -5.31 3.67 -2.09
C GLU A 57 -4.04 3.81 -1.24
N VAL A 58 -4.08 3.26 -0.04
CA VAL A 58 -2.97 3.29 0.90
C VAL A 58 -2.58 1.86 1.27
N ALA A 59 -1.30 1.54 1.08
CA ALA A 59 -0.70 0.27 1.42
C ALA A 59 0.36 0.45 2.50
N THR A 60 0.43 -0.49 3.44
CA THR A 60 1.57 -0.59 4.34
C THR A 60 2.76 -1.23 3.61
N PHE A 61 3.99 -0.81 3.95
CA PHE A 61 5.21 -1.39 3.38
C PHE A 61 5.25 -2.91 3.52
N ARG A 62 5.59 -3.60 2.44
CA ARG A 62 5.70 -5.06 2.39
C ARG A 62 7.07 -5.51 2.89
N ALA A 63 7.11 -6.52 3.76
CA ALA A 63 8.36 -7.14 4.17
C ALA A 63 9.01 -7.98 3.06
N SER A 64 10.33 -8.15 3.16
CA SER A 64 11.09 -9.05 2.29
C SER A 64 10.68 -10.52 2.46
N HIS A 65 10.82 -11.32 1.39
CA HIS A 65 10.53 -12.76 1.41
C HIS A 65 11.36 -13.55 2.42
N SER A 66 12.53 -13.04 2.84
CA SER A 66 13.37 -13.65 3.87
C SER A 66 12.64 -13.85 5.20
N HIS A 67 11.64 -13.03 5.49
CA HIS A 67 10.83 -13.13 6.71
C HIS A 67 9.68 -14.14 6.61
N LEU A 68 9.34 -14.63 5.41
CA LEU A 68 8.23 -15.56 5.18
C LEU A 68 8.62 -17.05 5.32
N ASN A 69 9.91 -17.35 5.41
CA ASN A 69 10.44 -18.73 5.42
C ASN A 69 10.37 -19.44 6.79
N LYS A 70 9.84 -18.81 7.83
CA LYS A 70 9.60 -19.47 9.13
C LYS A 70 8.16 -19.97 9.23
N GLY A 71 7.90 -21.08 8.54
CA GLY A 71 6.89 -22.09 8.89
C GLY A 71 5.43 -21.66 9.05
N GLY A 72 4.63 -21.93 8.02
CA GLY A 72 3.20 -22.24 8.17
C GLY A 72 2.26 -21.03 8.06
N VAL A 73 1.37 -21.09 7.05
CA VAL A 73 0.16 -20.27 6.85
C VAL A 73 0.29 -18.81 7.31
N ALA A 74 0.57 -17.91 6.36
CA ALA A 74 0.65 -16.45 6.49
C ALA A 74 -0.59 -15.81 7.15
N ARG A 75 -0.70 -15.92 8.47
CA ARG A 75 -1.67 -15.22 9.32
C ARG A 75 -1.09 -13.94 9.91
N ASP A 76 0.24 -13.83 9.96
CA ASP A 76 0.92 -12.62 10.41
C ASP A 76 1.27 -11.77 9.19
N ASN A 77 0.60 -10.63 9.04
CA ASN A 77 1.01 -9.61 8.09
C ASN A 77 2.32 -8.97 8.61
N HIS A 78 3.46 -9.46 8.14
CA HIS A 78 4.75 -8.82 8.42
C HIS A 78 4.91 -7.57 7.55
N TYR A 79 4.94 -6.41 8.19
CA TYR A 79 5.20 -5.14 7.54
C TYR A 79 6.70 -4.83 7.51
N GLY A 80 7.15 -4.30 6.38
CA GLY A 80 8.57 -4.03 6.12
C GLY A 80 8.94 -2.56 6.23
N THR A 81 10.15 -2.27 5.78
CA THR A 81 10.67 -0.92 5.58
C THR A 81 10.38 -0.43 4.16
N LEU A 82 10.50 0.89 3.93
CA LEU A 82 10.41 1.49 2.60
C LEU A 82 11.36 0.82 1.60
N LYS A 83 12.61 0.54 2.03
CA LYS A 83 13.64 -0.06 1.18
C LYS A 83 13.20 -1.45 0.70
N GLU A 84 12.71 -2.28 1.62
CA GLU A 84 12.21 -3.62 1.29
C GLU A 84 10.98 -3.57 0.36
N ASP A 85 10.06 -2.62 0.60
CA ASP A 85 8.88 -2.43 -0.24
C ASP A 85 9.27 -2.04 -1.68
N VAL A 86 10.24 -1.13 -1.85
CA VAL A 86 10.74 -0.71 -3.16
C VAL A 86 11.37 -1.89 -3.91
N PHE A 87 12.21 -2.70 -3.26
CA PHE A 87 12.82 -3.87 -3.90
C PHE A 87 11.81 -4.94 -4.31
N ARG A 88 10.62 -4.98 -3.71
CA ARG A 88 9.54 -5.89 -4.07
C ARG A 88 8.59 -5.36 -5.14
N ARG A 89 8.66 -4.08 -5.48
CA ARG A 89 7.87 -3.50 -6.56
C ARG A 89 8.65 -3.68 -7.85
N ASP A 90 8.25 -4.67 -8.64
CA ASP A 90 8.79 -4.84 -9.99
C ASP A 90 8.58 -3.55 -10.82
N PHE A 91 9.62 -3.13 -11.53
CA PHE A 91 9.55 -1.98 -12.42
C PHE A 91 8.77 -2.33 -13.69
N THR A 92 7.82 -1.46 -14.09
CA THR A 92 7.19 -1.42 -15.42
C THR A 92 7.26 -0.03 -16.01
#